data_AF-A0A8E2AH62-F1
#
_entry.id   AF-A0A8E2AH62-F1
#
_cell.length_a   1.000
_cell.length_b   1.000
_cell.length_c   1.000
_cell.angle_alpha   90.00
_cell.angle_beta   90.00
_cell.angle_gamma   90.00
#
_symmetry.space_group_name_H-M   'P 1'
#
loop_
_entity.id
_entity.type
_entity.pdbx_description
1 polymer ?
#
loop_
_entity_poly.entity_id
_entity_poly.type
_entity_poly.pdbx_seq_one_letter_code
_entity_poly.pdbx_strand_id
1 'polypeptide(L)' 'WLEKISEYDFEVQYIPGIENVLADALSRIYTADSPGTVYAPSEYVAHDNDD' A
#
# COMPACT_ATOMS: atom_id res chain seq x y z
N TRP A 1 0.77 -11.55 -12.44
CA TRP A 1 0.01 -11.15 -11.23
C TRP A 1 -0.84 -12.29 -10.66
N LEU A 2 -1.64 -13.02 -11.45
CA LEU A 2 -2.41 -14.15 -10.93
C LEU A 2 -1.55 -15.25 -10.29
N GLU A 3 -0.46 -15.64 -10.95
CA GLU A 3 0.51 -16.60 -10.41
C GLU A 3 1.07 -16.14 -9.05
N LYS A 4 1.54 -14.90 -8.96
CA LYS A 4 2.08 -14.33 -7.71
C LYS A 4 1.04 -14.23 -6.60
N ILE A 5 -0.20 -13.86 -6.93
CA ILE A 5 -1.30 -13.77 -5.96
C ILE A 5 -1.69 -15.17 -5.46
N SER A 6 -1.60 -16.20 -6.30
CA SER A 6 -1.94 -17.58 -5.91
C SER A 6 -0.98 -18.19 -4.89
N GLU A 7 0.15 -17.55 -4.62
CA GLU A 7 1.09 -17.97 -3.57
C GLU A 7 0.59 -17.66 -2.15
N TYR A 8 -0.42 -16.80 -2.01
CA TYR A 8 -0.97 -16.38 -0.72
C TYR A 8 -2.25 -17.17 -0.39
N ASP A 9 -2.42 -17.50 0.88
CA ASP A 9 -3.69 -18.01 1.41
C ASP A 9 -4.58 -16.83 1.83
N PHE A 10 -5.59 -16.52 1.02
CA PHE A 10 -6.49 -15.40 1.26
C PHE A 10 -7.90 -15.66 0.72
N GLU A 11 -8.85 -14.89 1.24
CA GLU A 11 -10.22 -14.85 0.77
C GLU A 11 -10.55 -13.44 0.26
N VAL A 12 -11.28 -13.35 -0.85
CA VAL A 12 -11.79 -12.08 -1.36
C VAL A 12 -13.06 -11.71 -0.61
N GLN A 13 -13.00 -10.64 0.18
CA GLN A 13 -14.15 -10.10 0.90
C GLN A 13 -14.49 -8.69 0.39
N TYR A 14 -15.77 -8.45 0.11
CA TYR A 14 -16.24 -7.12 -0.23
C TYR A 14 -16.33 -6.26 1.02
N ILE A 15 -15.73 -5.06 0.96
CA ILE A 15 -15.81 -4.05 2.02
C ILE A 15 -16.50 -2.81 1.45
N PRO A 16 -17.65 -2.39 2.02
CA PRO A 16 -18.29 -1.14 1.64
C PRO A 16 -17.34 0.06 1.82
N GLY A 17 -17.40 1.02 0.91
CA GLY A 17 -16.49 2.18 0.94
C GLY A 17 -16.55 2.99 2.25
N ILE A 18 -17.71 3.02 2.92
CA ILE A 18 -17.87 3.70 4.22
C ILE A 18 -17.09 3.02 5.36
N GLU A 19 -16.78 1.73 5.22
CA GLU A 19 -16.01 0.95 6.20
C GLU A 19 -14.52 0.92 5.86
N ASN A 20 -14.15 1.22 4.61
CA ASN A 20 -12.77 1.21 4.12
C ASN A 20 -11.97 2.48 4.49
N VAL A 21 -12.28 3.08 5.64
CA VAL A 21 -11.74 4.39 6.08
C VAL A 21 -10.22 4.32 6.27
N LEU A 22 -9.72 3.22 6.84
CA LEU A 22 -8.29 3.06 7.14
C LEU A 22 -7.45 3.00 5.87
N ALA A 23 -7.81 2.14 4.90
CA ALA A 23 -7.05 2.04 3.66
C ALA A 23 -7.20 3.32 2.82
N ASP A 24 -8.38 3.93 2.79
CA ASP A 24 -8.61 5.22 2.11
C ASP A 24 -7.73 6.32 2.71
N ALA A 25 -7.73 6.49 4.03
CA ALA A 25 -6.91 7.50 4.71
C ALA A 25 -5.41 7.27 4.47
N LEU A 26 -4.92 6.04 4.63
CA LEU A 26 -3.51 5.69 4.41
C LEU A 26 -3.08 5.96 2.96
N SER A 27 -3.92 5.63 1.98
CA SER A 27 -3.62 5.88 0.56
C SER A 27 -3.47 7.37 0.23
N ARG A 28 -4.11 8.24 1.01
CA ARG A 28 -4.11 9.69 0.81
C ARG A 28 -2.99 10.43 1.51
N ILE A 29 -2.26 9.79 2.45
CA ILE A 29 -1.22 10.44 3.26
C ILE A 29 -0.21 11.19 2.39
N TYR A 30 0.19 10.59 1.27
CA TYR A 30 1.18 11.14 0.34
C TYR A 30 0.58 11.91 -0.84
N THR A 31 -0.75 12.02 -0.92
CA THR A 31 -1.42 12.64 -2.08
C THR A 31 -1.24 14.16 -2.12
N ALA A 32 -1.02 14.79 -0.96
CA ALA A 32 -0.85 16.23 -0.85
C ALA A 32 0.63 16.68 -0.85
N ASP A 33 1.55 15.76 -1.13
CA ASP A 33 2.98 16.06 -1.07
C ASP A 33 3.38 17.08 -2.14
N SER A 34 4.22 18.01 -1.72
CA SER A 34 4.89 18.89 -2.67
C SER A 34 5.94 18.10 -3.46
N PRO A 35 6.16 18.41 -4.75
CA PRO A 35 7.25 17.82 -5.50
C PRO A 35 8.58 18.00 -4.76
N GLY A 36 9.27 16.88 -4.47
CA GLY A 36 10.55 16.89 -3.76
C GLY A 36 10.46 16.70 -2.23
N THR A 37 9.29 16.41 -1.66
CA THR A 37 9.20 15.93 -0.28
C THR A 37 10.03 14.65 -0.09
N VAL A 38 10.90 14.63 0.92
CA VAL A 38 11.75 13.48 1.29
C VAL A 38 11.30 12.97 2.66
N TYR A 39 11.11 11.66 2.75
CA TYR A 39 10.67 10.98 3.98
C TYR A 39 11.83 10.38 4.76
N ALA A 40 11.58 10.03 6.02
CA ALA A 40 12.56 9.28 6.80
C ALA A 40 12.81 7.92 6.14
N PRO A 41 14.05 7.38 6.19
CA PRO A 41 14.36 6.07 5.61
C PRO A 41 13.44 4.93 6.07
N SER A 42 12.91 5.02 7.29
CA SER A 42 11.98 4.04 7.88
C SER A 42 10.56 4.06 7.30
N GLU A 43 10.18 5.12 6.58
CA GLU A 43 8.85 5.25 5.95
C GLU A 43 8.80 4.60 4.57
N TYR A 44 9.97 4.28 3.99
CA TYR A 44 10.07 3.50 2.77
C TYR A 44 10.00 2.01 3.07
N VAL A 45 9.24 1.28 2.26
CA VAL A 45 9.32 -0.18 2.25
C VAL A 45 10.73 -0.55 1.79
N ALA A 46 11.44 -1.35 2.60
CA ALA A 46 12.71 -1.93 2.18
C ALA A 46 12.45 -2.82 0.97
N HIS A 47 12.85 -2.35 -0.21
CA HIS A 47 12.92 -3.18 -1.39
C HIS A 47 14.24 -3.93 -1.33
N ASP A 48 14.18 -5.22 -0.98
CA ASP A 48 15.29 -6.14 -1.24
C ASP A 48 15.44 -6.24 -2.75
N ASN A 49 16.40 -5.50 -3.31
CA ASN A 49 16.82 -5.63 -4.70
C ASN A 49 17.70 -6.88 -4.80
N ASP A 50 17.09 -8.06 -4.66
CA ASP A 50 17.73 -9.31 -5.04
C ASP A 50 17.66 -9.42 -6.58
N ASP A 51 18.73 -8.97 -7.23
CA ASP A 51 19.03 -9.15 -8.67
C ASP A 51 19.76 -10.49 -8.90
#